data_AF-A0AAX6SJV2-F1
#
_entry.id   AF-A0AAX6SJV2-F1
#
_cell.length_a   1.000
_cell.length_b   1.000
_cell.length_c   1.000
_cell.angle_alpha   90.00
_cell.angle_beta   90.00
_cell.angle_gamma   90.00
#
_symmetry.space_group_name_H-M   'P 1'
#
loop_
_entity.id
_entity.type
_entity.pdbx_description
1 polymer ?
#
loop_
_entity_poly.entity_id
_entity_poly.type
_entity_poly.pdbx_seq_one_letter_code
_entity_poly.pdbx_strand_id
1 'polypeptide(L)'
;MPWKDDRVIMKVLLLKDAKEDDCGQDPYIKELGLYGLEATLIPVLSFEFQSLSNFFEKLSHPEDYGGLIFTSPRAVEAVELCLEKDNKTEGWEKTLKEKWNTKSVYVVGKATASLVNKIGLNFEGENCGNAEKLAEYICSRIEFGSCACAAGGETTELNPRPTVRS
;
A
#
# COMPACT_ATOMS: atom_id res chain seq x y z
N MET A 1 38.19 -48.35 2.51
CA MET A 1 37.86 -47.35 3.55
C MET A 1 39.17 -46.71 4.03
N PRO A 2 39.17 -45.48 4.56
CA PRO A 2 38.04 -44.55 4.73
C PRO A 2 37.88 -43.69 3.45
N TRP A 3 37.04 -42.66 3.33
CA TRP A 3 36.33 -41.85 4.33
C TRP A 3 34.89 -41.67 3.85
N LYS A 4 33.90 -42.03 4.68
CA LYS A 4 32.64 -41.28 4.64
C LYS A 4 32.95 -39.99 5.38
N ASP A 5 32.88 -38.89 4.64
CA ASP A 5 32.94 -37.56 5.20
C ASP A 5 31.63 -37.35 5.95
N ASP A 6 31.59 -37.78 7.23
CA ASP A 6 30.50 -37.53 8.16
C ASP A 6 30.49 -36.05 8.59
N ARG A 7 30.68 -35.15 7.62
CA ARG A 7 30.30 -33.75 7.71
C ARG A 7 28.83 -33.72 8.06
N VAL A 8 28.54 -33.31 9.30
CA VAL A 8 27.18 -33.10 9.80
C VAL A 8 26.57 -31.98 8.97
N ILE A 9 25.88 -32.33 7.89
CA ILE A 9 25.09 -31.40 7.09
C ILE A 9 23.97 -30.90 7.99
N MET A 10 24.15 -29.68 8.51
CA MET A 10 23.12 -29.02 9.31
C MET A 10 21.93 -28.69 8.40
N LYS A 11 20.78 -29.28 8.71
CA LYS A 11 19.53 -29.06 8.00
C LYS A 11 18.80 -27.86 8.58
N VAL A 12 18.31 -26.99 7.72
CA VAL A 12 17.59 -25.75 8.08
C VAL A 12 16.19 -25.80 7.50
N LEU A 13 15.19 -25.46 8.30
CA LEU A 13 13.80 -25.34 7.84
C LEU A 13 13.41 -23.86 7.74
N LEU A 14 13.03 -23.43 6.55
CA LEU A 14 12.59 -22.06 6.26
C LEU A 14 11.06 -22.02 6.20
N LEU A 15 10.45 -21.33 7.16
CA LEU A 15 9.00 -21.15 7.28
C LEU A 15 8.67 -19.70 6.92
N LYS A 16 8.40 -19.43 5.64
CA LYS A 16 8.15 -18.07 5.11
C LYS A 16 7.06 -18.07 4.04
N ASP A 17 6.66 -16.87 3.59
CA ASP A 17 5.82 -16.73 2.40
C ASP A 17 6.55 -17.22 1.14
N ALA A 18 5.81 -17.79 0.19
CA ALA A 18 6.30 -18.05 -1.15
C ALA A 18 6.30 -16.73 -1.93
N LYS A 19 7.47 -16.08 -2.02
CA LYS A 19 7.63 -14.95 -2.94
C LYS A 19 7.71 -15.49 -4.37
N GLU A 20 6.97 -14.85 -5.26
CA GLU A 20 6.92 -15.19 -6.69
C GLU A 20 7.99 -14.44 -7.52
N ASP A 21 8.69 -13.47 -6.91
CA ASP A 21 9.68 -12.63 -7.60
C ASP A 21 10.94 -13.42 -8.04
N ASP A 22 11.08 -13.53 -9.37
CA ASP A 22 12.29 -13.78 -10.18
C ASP A 22 13.06 -15.12 -10.04
N CYS A 23 12.70 -16.05 -10.93
CA CYS A 23 13.63 -16.84 -11.78
C CYS A 23 14.79 -17.62 -11.12
N GLY A 24 14.75 -17.95 -9.83
CA GLY A 24 15.84 -18.65 -9.16
C GLY A 24 15.46 -19.38 -7.86
N GLN A 25 16.46 -19.94 -7.18
CA GLN A 25 16.30 -20.45 -5.82
C GLN A 25 16.12 -19.28 -4.84
N ASP A 26 15.29 -19.50 -3.81
CA ASP A 26 15.05 -18.53 -2.74
C ASP A 26 16.38 -18.01 -2.15
N PRO A 27 16.54 -16.68 -1.90
CA PRO A 27 17.79 -16.11 -1.43
C PRO A 27 18.36 -16.76 -0.17
N TYR A 28 17.50 -17.20 0.76
CA TYR A 28 17.94 -17.92 1.96
C TYR A 28 18.47 -19.31 1.60
N ILE A 29 17.79 -20.07 0.73
CA ILE A 29 18.27 -21.38 0.27
C ILE A 29 19.63 -21.25 -0.42
N LYS A 30 19.75 -20.25 -1.31
CA LYS A 30 20.99 -19.97 -2.04
C LYS A 30 22.14 -19.64 -1.09
N GLU A 31 21.94 -18.70 -0.17
CA GLU A 31 22.99 -18.25 0.75
C GLU A 31 23.37 -19.36 1.74
N LEU A 32 22.40 -20.07 2.33
CA LEU A 32 22.65 -21.21 3.21
C LEU A 32 23.44 -22.33 2.50
N GLY A 33 23.12 -22.58 1.22
CA GLY A 33 23.86 -23.52 0.38
C GLY A 33 25.35 -23.18 0.22
N LEU A 34 25.72 -21.89 0.18
CA LEU A 34 27.13 -21.46 0.12
C LEU A 34 27.93 -21.86 1.36
N TYR A 35 27.28 -21.96 2.53
CA TYR A 35 27.89 -22.40 3.79
C TYR A 35 27.73 -23.91 4.05
N GLY A 36 27.21 -24.68 3.08
CA GLY A 36 27.01 -26.13 3.21
C GLY A 36 25.81 -26.53 4.07
N LEU A 37 24.84 -25.63 4.26
CA LEU A 37 23.61 -25.87 5.00
C LEU A 37 22.52 -26.37 4.04
N GLU A 38 21.85 -27.47 4.39
CA GLU A 38 20.74 -28.02 3.58
C GLU A 38 19.43 -27.36 4.00
N ALA A 39 18.99 -26.36 3.23
CA ALA A 39 17.80 -25.57 3.52
C ALA A 39 16.56 -26.09 2.77
N THR A 40 15.49 -26.41 3.50
CA THR A 40 14.17 -26.77 2.97
C THR A 40 13.17 -25.66 3.28
N LEU A 41 12.50 -25.13 2.25
CA LEU A 41 11.45 -24.12 2.42
C LEU A 41 10.07 -24.77 2.44
N ILE A 42 9.28 -24.44 3.45
CA ILE A 42 7.85 -24.76 3.54
C ILE A 42 7.09 -23.42 3.53
N PRO A 43 6.20 -23.19 2.54
CA PRO A 43 5.34 -22.02 2.54
C PRO A 43 4.31 -22.15 3.67
N VAL A 44 4.29 -21.17 4.57
CA VAL A 44 3.37 -21.15 5.74
C VAL A 44 2.26 -20.11 5.64
N LEU A 45 2.28 -19.29 4.59
CA LEU A 45 1.24 -18.33 4.26
C LEU A 45 0.68 -18.65 2.87
N SER A 46 -0.62 -18.45 2.73
CA SER A 46 -1.34 -18.44 1.47
C SER A 46 -2.42 -17.36 1.58
N PHE A 47 -2.78 -16.74 0.47
CA PHE A 47 -3.78 -15.68 0.39
C PHE A 47 -4.61 -15.90 -0.88
N GLU A 48 -5.89 -15.51 -0.81
CA GLU A 48 -6.81 -15.56 -1.94
C GLU A 48 -7.52 -14.23 -2.08
N PHE A 49 -7.69 -13.79 -3.34
CA PHE A 49 -8.40 -12.56 -3.64
C PHE A 49 -9.92 -12.79 -3.63
N GLN A 50 -10.61 -12.10 -2.72
CA GLN A 50 -12.05 -12.22 -2.54
C GLN A 50 -12.78 -10.99 -3.08
N SER A 51 -13.98 -11.19 -3.63
CA SER A 51 -14.92 -10.12 -4.05
C SER A 51 -14.34 -9.05 -4.99
N LEU A 52 -13.40 -9.44 -5.87
CA LEU A 52 -12.75 -8.55 -6.86
C LEU A 52 -13.74 -7.72 -7.69
N SER A 53 -14.92 -8.26 -8.05
CA SER A 53 -15.95 -7.53 -8.79
C SER A 53 -16.53 -6.34 -8.02
N ASN A 54 -16.94 -6.54 -6.76
CA ASN A 54 -17.44 -5.48 -5.86
C ASN A 54 -16.32 -4.47 -5.51
N PHE A 55 -15.08 -4.94 -5.38
CA PHE A 55 -13.94 -4.04 -5.21
C PHE A 55 -13.75 -3.12 -6.43
N PHE A 56 -13.82 -3.68 -7.64
CA PHE A 56 -13.73 -2.89 -8.87
C PHE A 56 -14.92 -1.95 -9.08
N GLU A 57 -16.13 -2.38 -8.75
CA GLU A 57 -17.33 -1.52 -8.76
C GLU A 57 -17.09 -0.26 -7.93
N LYS A 58 -16.60 -0.41 -6.70
CA LYS A 58 -16.21 0.72 -5.84
C LYS A 58 -15.09 1.57 -6.44
N LEU A 59 -14.08 0.94 -7.04
CA LEU A 59 -12.97 1.62 -7.72
C LEU A 59 -13.43 2.41 -8.97
N SER A 60 -14.59 2.07 -9.53
CA SER A 60 -15.19 2.76 -10.69
C SER A 60 -15.90 4.07 -10.33
N HIS A 61 -16.16 4.30 -9.04
CA HIS A 61 -16.91 5.45 -8.52
C HIS A 61 -16.05 6.36 -7.61
N PRO A 62 -14.97 6.98 -8.11
CA PRO A 62 -14.12 7.90 -7.34
C PRO A 62 -14.87 9.14 -6.82
N GLU A 63 -16.05 9.46 -7.37
CA GLU A 63 -16.97 10.45 -6.82
C GLU A 63 -17.40 10.16 -5.37
N ASP A 64 -17.61 8.89 -5.00
CA ASP A 64 -18.12 8.48 -3.67
C ASP A 64 -17.05 8.51 -2.57
N TYR A 65 -15.77 8.70 -2.92
CA TYR A 65 -14.64 8.59 -1.99
C TYR A 65 -13.76 9.84 -1.99
N GLY A 66 -13.21 10.18 -0.82
CA GLY A 66 -12.21 11.25 -0.69
C GLY A 66 -10.80 10.88 -1.17
N GLY A 67 -10.51 9.58 -1.29
CA GLY A 67 -9.16 9.07 -1.54
C GLY A 67 -9.05 7.55 -1.45
N LEU A 68 -7.82 7.04 -1.61
CA LEU A 68 -7.46 5.62 -1.47
C LEU A 68 -6.30 5.45 -0.47
N ILE A 69 -6.23 4.28 0.17
CA ILE A 69 -5.13 3.90 1.06
C ILE A 69 -4.68 2.48 0.73
N PHE A 70 -3.42 2.30 0.35
CA PHE A 70 -2.80 0.99 0.11
C PHE A 70 -1.77 0.67 1.20
N THR A 71 -2.08 -0.30 2.08
CA THR A 71 -1.19 -0.72 3.18
C THR A 71 -0.46 -2.04 2.91
N SER A 72 -0.72 -2.70 1.78
CA SER A 72 -0.17 -4.01 1.42
C SER A 72 0.03 -4.11 -0.09
N PRO A 73 1.13 -4.71 -0.60
CA PRO A 73 1.32 -4.96 -2.03
C PRO A 73 0.15 -5.77 -2.64
N ARG A 74 -0.37 -6.75 -1.89
CA ARG A 74 -1.52 -7.58 -2.28
C ARG A 74 -2.77 -6.73 -2.59
N ALA A 75 -2.97 -5.60 -1.92
CA ALA A 75 -4.11 -4.72 -2.21
C ALA A 75 -3.99 -4.01 -3.58
N VAL A 76 -2.77 -3.87 -4.11
CA VAL A 76 -2.50 -3.31 -5.45
C VAL A 76 -2.59 -4.40 -6.50
N GLU A 77 -2.05 -5.59 -6.23
CA GLU A 77 -2.20 -6.78 -7.08
C GLU A 77 -3.69 -7.11 -7.31
N ALA A 78 -4.54 -6.90 -6.28
CA ALA A 78 -5.99 -7.02 -6.43
C ALA A 78 -6.59 -6.03 -7.45
N VAL A 79 -6.07 -4.80 -7.53
CA VAL A 79 -6.49 -3.81 -8.55
C VAL A 79 -6.06 -4.27 -9.93
N GLU A 80 -4.80 -4.68 -10.10
CA GLU A 80 -4.25 -5.19 -11.37
C GLU A 80 -5.09 -6.39 -11.87
N LEU A 81 -5.38 -7.36 -11.00
CA LEU A 81 -6.20 -8.52 -11.34
C LEU A 81 -7.66 -8.18 -11.68
N CYS A 82 -8.26 -7.13 -11.09
CA CYS A 82 -9.57 -6.64 -11.51
C CYS A 82 -9.54 -6.04 -12.92
N LEU A 83 -8.51 -5.24 -13.22
CA LEU A 83 -8.34 -4.57 -14.50
C LEU A 83 -8.18 -5.57 -15.65
N GLU A 84 -7.34 -6.58 -15.44
CA GLU A 84 -7.12 -7.68 -16.39
C GLU A 84 -8.38 -8.53 -16.61
N LYS A 85 -9.00 -9.03 -15.54
CA LYS A 85 -10.14 -9.98 -15.66
C LYS A 85 -11.34 -9.40 -16.38
N ASP A 86 -11.64 -8.12 -16.18
CA ASP A 86 -12.80 -7.49 -16.78
C ASP A 86 -12.49 -6.81 -18.13
N ASN A 87 -11.24 -6.87 -18.61
CA ASN A 87 -10.74 -6.11 -19.77
C ASN A 87 -10.97 -4.59 -19.64
N LYS A 88 -10.90 -4.07 -18.41
CA LYS A 88 -11.21 -2.66 -18.07
C LYS A 88 -9.97 -1.77 -18.01
N THR A 89 -8.80 -2.30 -18.32
CA THR A 89 -7.52 -1.57 -18.42
C THR A 89 -7.63 -0.30 -19.27
N GLU A 90 -8.39 -0.33 -20.37
CA GLU A 90 -8.63 0.88 -21.17
C GLU A 90 -9.43 1.96 -20.42
N GLY A 91 -10.47 1.59 -19.67
CA GLY A 91 -11.29 2.55 -18.90
C GLY A 91 -10.54 3.12 -17.69
N TRP A 92 -9.61 2.33 -17.14
CA TRP A 92 -8.67 2.80 -16.13
C TRP A 92 -7.74 3.88 -16.66
N GLU A 93 -6.94 3.54 -17.67
CA GLU A 93 -5.94 4.44 -18.25
C GLU A 93 -6.56 5.70 -18.87
N LYS A 94 -7.75 5.59 -19.49
CA LYS A 94 -8.42 6.74 -20.15
C LYS A 94 -9.16 7.68 -19.20
N THR A 95 -9.52 7.27 -17.98
CA THR A 95 -10.46 8.07 -17.16
C THR A 95 -10.35 7.85 -15.65
N LEU A 96 -10.42 6.60 -15.15
CA LEU A 96 -10.48 6.39 -13.69
C LEU A 96 -9.16 6.76 -13.00
N LYS A 97 -8.03 6.47 -13.64
CA LYS A 97 -6.68 6.81 -13.16
C LYS A 97 -6.51 8.30 -12.91
N GLU A 98 -6.91 9.14 -13.87
CA GLU A 98 -6.87 10.60 -13.71
C GLU A 98 -7.81 11.08 -12.61
N LYS A 99 -9.06 10.56 -12.57
CA LYS A 99 -10.00 10.88 -11.48
C LYS A 99 -9.43 10.55 -10.10
N TRP A 100 -8.84 9.38 -9.92
CA TRP A 100 -8.18 9.00 -8.66
C TRP A 100 -6.95 9.86 -8.36
N ASN A 101 -6.20 10.30 -9.37
CA ASN A 101 -5.08 11.24 -9.21
C ASN A 101 -5.50 12.67 -8.84
N THR A 102 -6.79 13.04 -8.95
CA THR A 102 -7.33 14.28 -8.35
C THR A 102 -7.68 14.13 -6.85
N LYS A 103 -7.64 12.91 -6.32
CA LYS A 103 -7.96 12.58 -4.92
C LYS A 103 -6.67 12.30 -4.13
N SER A 104 -6.79 12.21 -2.81
CA SER A 104 -5.65 11.86 -1.97
C SER A 104 -5.41 10.34 -1.98
N VAL A 105 -4.27 9.88 -2.50
CA VAL A 105 -3.86 8.48 -2.43
C VAL A 105 -2.70 8.33 -1.45
N TYR A 106 -2.82 7.39 -0.52
CA TYR A 106 -1.83 7.14 0.52
C TYR A 106 -1.30 5.71 0.46
N VAL A 107 -0.02 5.52 0.76
CA VAL A 107 0.65 4.22 0.68
C VAL A 107 1.55 3.99 1.89
N VAL A 108 1.60 2.77 2.40
CA VAL A 108 2.62 2.35 3.39
C VAL A 108 3.64 1.44 2.73
N GLY A 109 4.92 1.83 2.80
CA GLY A 109 6.05 0.96 2.46
C GLY A 109 6.42 0.90 0.97
N LYS A 110 7.72 0.77 0.72
CA LYS A 110 8.32 0.87 -0.62
C LYS A 110 7.86 -0.21 -1.61
N ALA A 111 7.56 -1.41 -1.12
CA ALA A 111 7.04 -2.49 -1.97
C ALA A 111 5.67 -2.14 -2.56
N THR A 112 4.76 -1.66 -1.71
CA THR A 112 3.43 -1.19 -2.14
C THR A 112 3.54 0.05 -3.02
N ALA A 113 4.38 1.02 -2.66
CA ALA A 113 4.64 2.23 -3.45
C ALA A 113 5.11 1.90 -4.88
N SER A 114 5.98 0.89 -5.02
CA SER A 114 6.47 0.42 -6.32
C SER A 114 5.35 -0.12 -7.21
N LEU A 115 4.36 -0.83 -6.64
CA LEU A 115 3.19 -1.31 -7.39
C LEU A 115 2.17 -0.19 -7.67
N VAL A 116 1.90 0.70 -6.72
CA VAL A 116 0.99 1.84 -6.93
C VAL A 116 1.50 2.76 -8.04
N ASN A 117 2.83 2.89 -8.17
CA ASN A 117 3.46 3.59 -9.28
C ASN A 117 3.28 2.87 -10.64
N LYS A 118 3.20 1.52 -10.68
CA LYS A 118 2.94 0.76 -11.93
C LYS A 118 1.54 1.00 -12.47
N ILE A 119 0.51 1.01 -11.60
CA ILE A 119 -0.86 1.39 -11.97
C ILE A 119 -1.00 2.91 -12.22
N GLY A 120 0.07 3.67 -11.97
CA GLY A 120 0.22 5.10 -12.29
C GLY A 120 -0.67 6.02 -11.46
N LEU A 121 -0.84 5.70 -10.18
CA LEU A 121 -1.43 6.62 -9.21
C LEU A 121 -0.35 7.48 -8.54
N ASN A 122 -0.64 8.76 -8.32
CA ASN A 122 0.18 9.69 -7.54
C ASN A 122 -0.15 9.48 -6.06
N PHE A 123 0.83 9.12 -5.24
CA PHE A 123 0.62 8.80 -3.82
C PHE A 123 1.57 9.54 -2.87
N GLU A 124 1.19 9.55 -1.60
CA GLU A 124 2.02 10.02 -0.49
C GLU A 124 2.15 8.97 0.61
N GLY A 125 3.02 9.23 1.59
CA GLY A 125 3.10 8.45 2.83
C GLY A 125 4.00 7.22 2.80
N GLU A 126 4.65 6.90 1.66
CA GLU A 126 5.50 5.69 1.54
C GLU A 126 6.58 5.57 2.65
N ASN A 127 7.06 6.70 3.15
CA ASN A 127 8.08 6.81 4.20
C ASN A 127 7.51 6.93 5.63
N CYS A 128 6.19 6.90 5.82
CA CYS A 128 5.56 6.80 7.16
C CYS A 128 5.94 5.49 7.87
N GLY A 129 6.21 4.42 7.10
CA GLY A 129 6.78 3.17 7.58
C GLY A 129 5.78 2.17 8.18
N ASN A 130 4.75 2.64 8.90
CA ASN A 130 3.66 1.81 9.41
C ASN A 130 2.28 2.50 9.28
N ALA A 131 1.22 1.77 9.61
CA ALA A 131 -0.16 2.24 9.48
C ALA A 131 -0.48 3.37 10.48
N GLU A 132 0.08 3.30 11.68
CA GLU A 132 -0.14 4.27 12.77
C GLU A 132 0.38 5.66 12.37
N LYS A 133 1.64 5.74 11.91
CA LYS A 133 2.23 7.00 11.44
C LYS A 133 1.58 7.53 10.16
N LEU A 134 1.04 6.65 9.32
CA LEU A 134 0.27 7.10 8.16
C LEU A 134 -1.07 7.71 8.61
N ALA A 135 -1.75 7.12 9.59
CA ALA A 135 -2.98 7.69 10.15
C ALA A 135 -2.71 9.07 10.80
N GLU A 136 -1.65 9.21 11.59
CA GLU A 136 -1.20 10.50 12.14
C GLU A 136 -0.95 11.54 11.04
N TYR A 137 -0.23 11.14 9.97
CA TYR A 137 0.04 12.00 8.82
C TYR A 137 -1.24 12.47 8.12
N ILE A 138 -2.18 11.55 7.85
CA ILE A 138 -3.48 11.86 7.22
C ILE A 138 -4.28 12.84 8.08
N CYS A 139 -4.41 12.57 9.39
CA CYS A 139 -5.13 13.44 10.32
C CYS A 139 -4.53 14.85 10.35
N SER A 140 -3.19 14.97 10.46
CA SER A 140 -2.52 16.27 10.49
C SER A 140 -2.80 17.12 9.25
N ARG A 141 -2.86 16.51 8.05
CA ARG A 141 -3.19 17.22 6.81
C ARG A 141 -4.63 17.73 6.76
N ILE A 142 -5.57 17.01 7.34
CA ILE A 142 -6.98 17.43 7.40
C ILE A 142 -7.12 18.66 8.31
N GLU A 143 -6.41 18.69 9.44
CA GLU A 143 -6.41 19.83 10.37
C GLU A 143 -5.80 21.09 9.73
N PHE A 144 -4.65 20.98 9.05
CA PHE A 144 -4.04 22.10 8.33
C PHE A 144 -4.87 22.57 7.12
N GLY A 145 -5.53 21.65 6.40
CA GLY A 145 -6.44 21.99 5.30
C GLY A 145 -7.66 22.81 5.74
N SER A 146 -8.14 22.60 6.97
CA SER A 146 -9.27 23.35 7.54
C SER A 146 -8.87 24.78 7.97
N CYS A 147 -7.61 25.01 8.35
CA CYS A 147 -7.11 26.35 8.72
C CYS A 147 -6.72 27.25 7.52
N ALA A 148 -6.62 26.72 6.30
CA ALA A 148 -6.17 27.49 5.14
C ALA A 148 -7.20 28.54 4.63
N CYS A 149 -8.42 28.54 5.14
CA CYS A 149 -9.52 29.43 4.73
C CYS A 149 -9.90 30.48 5.79
N ALA A 150 -8.92 31.05 6.52
CA ALA A 150 -9.19 32.06 7.56
C ALA A 150 -8.11 33.16 7.69
N ALA A 151 -7.43 33.55 6.61
CA ALA A 151 -6.45 34.65 6.63
C ALA A 151 -6.38 35.42 5.29
N GLY A 152 -7.36 36.28 5.02
CA GLY A 152 -7.31 37.19 3.87
C GLY A 152 -8.65 37.86 3.53
N GLY A 153 -8.91 39.05 4.08
CA GLY A 153 -10.09 39.86 3.75
C GLY A 153 -10.55 40.73 4.93
N GLU A 154 -10.18 42.01 4.91
CA GLU A 154 -10.61 43.02 5.89
C GLU A 154 -11.97 43.66 5.48
N THR A 155 -12.62 44.41 6.38
CA THR A 155 -14.00 44.98 6.30
C THR A 155 -15.11 43.91 6.47
N THR A 156 -16.17 44.04 7.29
CA THR A 156 -16.69 45.09 8.22
C THR A 156 -17.53 44.34 9.29
N GLU A 157 -17.96 44.83 10.47
CA GLU A 157 -18.03 46.16 11.10
C GLU A 157 -17.94 46.02 12.65
N LEU A 158 -17.97 47.13 13.40
CA LEU A 158 -18.02 47.19 14.87
C LEU A 158 -19.40 47.61 15.40
N ASN A 159 -20.02 46.79 16.27
CA ASN A 159 -20.80 47.16 17.50
C ASN A 159 -22.00 46.23 17.80
N PRO A 160 -22.57 46.26 19.03
CA PRO A 160 -21.94 46.45 20.33
C PRO A 160 -22.34 45.35 21.36
N ARG A 161 -21.75 45.39 22.55
CA ARG A 161 -22.11 44.52 23.69
C ARG A 161 -23.57 44.75 24.15
N PRO A 162 -24.32 43.70 24.55
CA PRO A 162 -25.50 43.89 25.37
C PRO A 162 -25.10 44.27 26.80
N THR A 163 -25.62 45.40 27.28
CA THR A 163 -25.41 45.89 28.64
C THR A 163 -26.13 44.98 29.64
N VAL A 164 -25.37 44.27 30.49
CA VAL A 164 -25.95 43.66 31.71
C VAL A 164 -26.27 44.80 32.69
N ARG A 165 -27.55 44.96 33.02
CA ARG A 165 -27.99 45.70 34.21
C ARG A 165 -28.56 44.72 35.23
N SER A 166 -28.31 45.05 36.49
CA SER A 166 -28.73 44.36 37.71
C SER A 166 -30.25 44.32 37.88
#